data_AF-A0A932L8P5-F1
#
_entry.id   AF-A0A932L8P5-F1
#
_cell.length_a   1.000
_cell.length_b   1.000
_cell.length_c   1.000
_cell.angle_alpha   90.00
_cell.angle_beta   90.00
_cell.angle_gamma   90.00
#
_symmetry.space_group_name_H-M   'P 1'
#
loop_
_entity.id
_entity.type
_entity.pdbx_description
1 polymer ?
#
loop_
_entity_poly.entity_id
_entity_poly.type
_entity_poly.pdbx_seq_one_letter_code
_entity_poly.pdbx_strand_id
1 'polypeptide(L)'
;MISTGAANIMGMGLLRLPTRGWYLLNTGEDMELNGAVPDHIVWPEPGQMPAGKDVQLDKAIEVLLGDVATWRERPQPKLRKASEREPMPPGM
;
A
#
# COMPACT_ATOMS: atom_id res chain seq x y z
N MET A 1 -0.44 -5.72 11.74
CA MET A 1 -0.53 -4.92 12.98
C MET A 1 -1.72 -5.42 13.77
N ILE A 2 -1.57 -5.67 15.07
CA ILE A 2 -2.66 -6.13 15.93
C ILE A 2 -3.08 -4.96 16.82
N SER A 3 -4.39 -4.69 16.92
CA SER A 3 -4.89 -3.69 17.86
C SER A 3 -4.62 -4.22 19.27
N THR A 4 -3.86 -3.45 20.06
CA THR A 4 -3.52 -3.84 21.43
C THR A 4 -4.23 -2.93 22.42
N GLY A 5 -4.86 -3.52 23.44
CA GLY A 5 -5.29 -2.84 24.66
C GLY A 5 -4.10 -2.57 25.58
N ALA A 6 -4.28 -1.70 26.58
CA ALA A 6 -3.26 -1.43 27.58
C ALA A 6 -3.86 -1.51 28.99
N ALA A 7 -3.17 -2.17 29.91
CA ALA A 7 -3.54 -2.26 31.31
C ALA A 7 -2.34 -1.86 32.18
N ASN A 8 -2.55 -0.90 33.09
CA ASN A 8 -1.53 -0.55 34.08
C ASN A 8 -1.48 -1.62 35.17
N ILE A 9 -0.29 -2.13 35.46
CA ILE A 9 -0.03 -3.00 36.59
C ILE A 9 0.68 -2.18 37.66
N MET A 10 0.00 -2.00 38.79
CA MET A 10 0.46 -1.13 39.88
C MET A 10 1.88 -1.50 40.32
N GLY A 11 2.80 -0.53 40.23
CA GLY A 11 4.20 -0.68 40.62
C GLY A 11 5.08 -1.50 39.66
N MET A 12 4.53 -2.05 38.57
CA MET A 12 5.24 -2.97 37.67
C MET A 12 5.26 -2.54 36.20
N GLY A 13 4.39 -1.61 35.78
CA GLY A 13 4.43 -1.00 34.45
C GLY A 13 3.18 -1.26 33.61
N LEU A 14 3.31 -1.13 32.28
CA LEU A 14 2.18 -1.22 31.34
C LEU A 14 2.18 -2.55 30.58
N LEU A 15 1.10 -3.32 30.70
CA LEU A 15 0.89 -4.53 29.91
C LEU A 15 0.11 -4.20 28.64
N ARG A 16 0.60 -4.68 27.48
CA ARG A 16 -0.08 -4.57 26.19
C ARG A 16 -0.59 -5.95 25.76
N LEU A 17 -1.88 -6.06 25.52
CA LEU A 17 -2.52 -7.31 25.11
C LEU A 17 -3.17 -7.16 23.74
N PRO A 18 -2.95 -8.10 22.79
CA PRO A 18 -3.65 -8.10 21.51
C PRO A 18 -5.14 -8.38 21.72
N THR A 19 -6.02 -7.58 21.12
CA THR A 19 -7.48 -7.72 21.28
C THR A 19 -8.23 -7.88 19.96
N ARG A 20 -7.64 -7.48 18.83
CA ARG A 20 -8.27 -7.64 17.50
C ARG A 20 -7.25 -8.05 16.45
N GLY A 21 -7.55 -9.17 15.78
CA GLY A 21 -6.83 -9.66 14.60
C GLY A 21 -7.12 -8.85 13.34
N TRP A 22 -6.31 -9.06 12.31
CA TRP A 22 -6.42 -8.42 11.01
C TRP A 22 -6.56 -9.50 9.95
N TYR A 23 -7.53 -9.36 9.07
CA TYR A 23 -7.86 -10.38 8.09
C TYR A 23 -7.78 -9.84 6.67
N LEU A 24 -7.31 -10.64 5.73
CA LEU A 24 -7.24 -10.28 4.32
C LEU A 24 -8.65 -10.06 3.74
N LEU A 25 -8.84 -8.98 2.97
CA LEU A 25 -10.14 -8.67 2.37
C LEU A 25 -10.62 -9.76 1.39
N ASN A 26 -9.69 -10.31 0.61
CA ASN A 26 -10.03 -11.23 -0.46
C ASN A 26 -10.21 -12.69 0.01
N THR A 27 -9.45 -13.11 1.03
CA THR A 27 -9.41 -14.51 1.49
C THR A 27 -9.96 -14.70 2.90
N GLY A 28 -10.10 -13.64 3.68
CA GLY A 28 -10.48 -13.71 5.10
C GLY A 28 -9.40 -14.30 6.02
N GLU A 29 -8.18 -14.53 5.51
CA GLU A 29 -7.09 -15.15 6.25
C GLU A 29 -6.50 -14.22 7.30
N ASP A 30 -6.18 -14.76 8.48
CA ASP A 30 -5.56 -14.01 9.58
C ASP A 30 -4.11 -13.63 9.26
N MET A 31 -3.77 -12.38 9.51
CA MET A 31 -2.45 -11.82 9.30
C MET A 31 -1.52 -11.98 10.53
N GLU A 32 -1.97 -12.64 11.60
CA GLU A 32 -1.06 -13.07 12.67
C GLU A 32 -0.01 -14.04 12.10
N LEU A 33 1.27 -13.76 12.34
CA LEU A 33 2.44 -14.47 11.80
C LEU A 33 2.57 -14.50 10.26
N ASN A 34 1.67 -13.84 9.53
CA ASN A 34 1.72 -13.73 8.08
C ASN A 34 2.16 -12.31 7.67
N GLY A 35 3.44 -12.16 7.34
CA GLY A 35 4.00 -10.89 6.84
C GLY A 35 3.50 -10.54 5.44
N ALA A 36 3.46 -9.26 5.10
CA ALA A 36 3.22 -8.83 3.73
C ALA A 36 4.44 -9.18 2.87
N VAL A 37 4.25 -10.10 1.91
CA VAL A 37 5.31 -10.50 0.98
C VAL A 37 5.41 -9.47 -0.14
N PRO A 38 6.59 -8.87 -0.41
CA PRO A 38 6.76 -7.94 -1.51
C PRO A 38 6.69 -8.64 -2.87
N ASP A 39 6.15 -7.95 -3.88
CA ASP A 39 6.18 -8.42 -5.28
C ASP A 39 7.62 -8.49 -5.84
N HIS A 40 8.51 -7.64 -5.31
CA HIS A 40 9.93 -7.60 -5.65
C HIS A 40 10.77 -7.74 -4.38
N ILE A 41 11.36 -8.92 -4.17
CA ILE A 41 12.24 -9.19 -3.04
C ILE A 41 13.66 -8.76 -3.41
N VAL A 42 14.17 -7.70 -2.76
CA VAL A 42 15.52 -7.17 -2.96
C VAL A 42 16.22 -7.09 -1.61
N TRP A 43 17.27 -7.88 -1.44
CA TRP A 43 18.08 -7.88 -0.22
C TRP A 43 19.34 -7.05 -0.43
N PRO A 44 19.56 -5.96 0.33
CA PRO A 44 20.81 -5.23 0.28
C PRO A 44 21.95 -6.06 0.88
N GLU A 45 23.11 -6.03 0.25
CA GLU A 45 24.32 -6.64 0.83
C GLU A 45 24.88 -5.77 1.95
N PRO A 46 25.58 -6.37 2.94
CA PRO A 46 26.30 -5.61 3.95
C PRO A 46 27.22 -4.56 3.32
N GLY A 47 27.20 -3.33 3.85
CA GLY A 47 28.04 -2.23 3.38
C GLY A 47 27.49 -1.42 2.20
N GLN A 48 26.45 -1.89 1.49
CA GLN A 48 25.85 -1.12 0.39
C GLN A 48 25.17 0.16 0.88
N MET A 49 24.32 0.08 1.90
CA MET A 49 23.66 1.25 2.49
C MET A 49 24.67 2.30 3.01
N PRO A 50 25.69 1.93 3.83
CA PRO A 50 26.75 2.88 4.23
C PRO A 50 27.53 3.49 3.07
N ALA A 51 27.70 2.77 1.96
CA ALA A 51 28.34 3.28 0.75
C ALA A 51 27.41 4.17 -0.11
N GLY A 52 26.19 4.46 0.36
CA GLY A 52 25.19 5.26 -0.36
C GLY A 52 24.49 4.51 -1.50
N LYS A 53 24.61 3.18 -1.55
CA LYS A 53 23.96 2.33 -2.55
C LYS A 53 22.69 1.72 -1.99
N ASP A 54 21.54 2.27 -2.36
CA ASP A 54 20.23 1.75 -1.99
C ASP A 54 19.61 0.96 -3.16
N VAL A 55 19.90 -0.34 -3.17
CA VAL A 55 19.42 -1.26 -4.22
C VAL A 55 17.88 -1.44 -4.22
N GLN A 56 17.22 -1.18 -3.08
CA GLN A 56 15.76 -1.25 -3.02
C GLN A 56 15.14 -0.02 -3.68
N LEU A 57 15.71 1.17 -3.43
CA LEU A 57 15.30 2.41 -4.09
C LEU A 57 15.53 2.34 -5.60
N ASP A 58 16.69 1.85 -6.03
CA ASP A 58 16.99 1.67 -7.46
C ASP A 58 15.94 0.79 -8.15
N LYS A 59 15.58 -0.34 -7.52
CA LYS A 59 14.54 -1.24 -8.06
C LYS A 59 13.16 -0.57 -8.07
N ALA A 60 12.82 0.19 -7.03
CA ALA A 60 11.55 0.90 -6.97
C ALA A 60 11.41 1.94 -8.10
N ILE A 61 12.49 2.65 -8.41
CA ILE A 61 12.52 3.62 -9.53
C ILE A 61 12.34 2.91 -10.87
N GLU A 62 13.05 1.80 -11.09
CA GLU A 62 12.93 0.99 -12.31
C GLU A 62 11.47 0.54 -12.56
N VAL A 63 10.83 -0.02 -11.53
CA VAL A 63 9.44 -0.50 -11.62
C VAL A 63 8.47 0.66 -11.86
N LEU A 64 8.63 1.76 -11.11
CA LEU A 64 7.77 2.94 -11.25
C LEU A 64 7.85 3.56 -12.65
N LEU A 65 9.03 3.60 -13.27
CA LEU A 65 9.18 4.10 -14.63
C LEU A 65 8.39 3.25 -15.65
N GLY A 66 8.37 1.92 -15.46
CA GLY A 66 7.55 1.01 -16.26
C GLY A 66 6.05 1.25 -16.09
N ASP A 67 5.60 1.47 -14.85
CA ASP A 67 4.20 1.80 -14.54
C ASP A 67 3.78 3.12 -15.17
N VAL A 68 4.65 4.14 -15.13
CA VAL A 68 4.40 5.45 -15.75
C VAL A 68 4.29 5.33 -17.26
N ALA A 69 5.17 4.56 -17.91
CA ALA A 69 5.08 4.32 -19.36
C ALA A 69 3.76 3.63 -19.72
N THR A 70 3.41 2.56 -19.01
CA THR A 70 2.15 1.83 -19.18
C THR A 70 0.94 2.74 -18.96
N TRP A 71 0.98 3.61 -17.96
CA TRP A 71 -0.10 4.55 -17.67
C TRP A 71 -0.29 5.59 -18.78
N ARG A 72 0.81 6.09 -19.37
CA ARG A 72 0.77 7.07 -20.47
C ARG A 72 0.16 6.50 -21.75
N GLU A 73 0.31 5.20 -21.99
CA GLU A 73 -0.29 4.51 -23.14
C GLU A 73 -1.80 4.27 -22.99
N ARG A 74 -2.36 4.45 -21.79
CA ARG A 74 -3.79 4.22 -21.57
C ARG A 74 -4.63 5.23 -22.35
N PRO A 75 -5.66 4.77 -23.09
CA PRO A 75 -6.54 5.66 -23.84
C PRO A 75 -7.25 6.60 -22.86
N GLN A 76 -7.02 7.91 -23.05
CA GLN A 76 -7.69 8.92 -22.24
C GLN A 76 -9.07 9.19 -22.83
N PRO A 77 -10.16 9.15 -22.01
CA PRO A 77 -11.49 9.47 -22.49
C PRO A 77 -11.52 10.92 -22.97
N LYS A 78 -12.21 11.17 -24.08
CA LYS A 78 -12.42 12.53 -24.58
C LYS A 78 -13.24 13.31 -23.56
N LEU A 79 -12.63 14.30 -22.93
CA LEU A 79 -13.29 15.18 -21.97
C LEU A 79 -14.44 15.91 -22.67
N ARG A 80 -15.67 15.74 -22.17
CA ARG A 80 -16.85 16.49 -22.63
C ARG A 80 -17.13 17.63 -21.67
N LYS A 81 -17.04 18.86 -22.15
CA LYS A 81 -17.38 20.06 -21.36
C LYS A 81 -18.87 20.11 -21.10
N ALA A 82 -19.29 20.79 -20.04
CA ALA A 82 -20.71 20.94 -19.70
C ALA A 82 -21.51 21.57 -20.85
N SER A 83 -20.91 22.49 -21.61
CA SER A 83 -21.47 23.11 -22.82
C SER A 83 -21.68 22.15 -24.00
N GLU A 84 -21.02 20.99 -23.99
CA GLU A 84 -21.06 19.96 -25.05
C GLU A 84 -21.96 18.77 -24.64
N ARG A 85 -22.60 18.85 -23.48
CA ARG A 85 -23.60 17.89 -23.02
C ARG A 85 -24.93 18.29 -23.64
N GLU A 86 -25.55 17.34 -24.33
CA GLU A 86 -26.93 17.53 -24.81
C GLU A 86 -27.81 17.73 -23.57
N PRO A 87 -28.70 18.75 -23.55
CA PRO A 87 -29.57 18.97 -22.41
C PRO A 87 -30.41 17.71 -22.20
N MET A 88 -30.44 17.24 -20.95
CA MET A 88 -31.26 16.09 -20.57
C MET A 88 -32.70 16.35 -21.03
N PRO A 89 -33.33 15.42 -21.78
CA PRO A 89 -34.69 15.63 -22.26
C PRO A 89 -35.62 15.84 -21.05
N PRO A 90 -36.57 16.80 -21.12
CA PRO A 90 -37.50 17.01 -20.03
C PRO A 90 -38.45 15.80 -19.93
N GLY A 91 -38.25 14.98 -18.90
CA GLY A 91 -39.18 13.94 -18.48
C GLY A 91 -38.70 12.49 -18.67
N MET A 92 -37.96 11.99 -17.67
CA MET A 92 -38.16 10.66 -17.04
C MET A 92 -37.84 10.81 -15.55
#